data_AF-L0DEW5-F1
#
_entry.id   AF-L0DEW5-F1
#
_cell.length_a   1.000
_cell.length_b   1.000
_cell.length_c   1.000
_cell.angle_alpha   90.00
_cell.angle_beta   90.00
_cell.angle_gamma   90.00
#
_symmetry.space_group_name_H-M   'P 1'
#
loop_
_entity.id
_entity.type
_entity.pdbx_description
1 polymer ?
#
loop_
_entity_poly.entity_id
_entity_poly.type
_entity_poly.pdbx_seq_one_letter_code
_entity_poly.pdbx_strand_id
1 'polypeptide(L)'
;MNSTSLALLTIPVAYLIGAIPFGYLTALWARGVDIRTVGSGNIGATNVGRVLGFRFFVIVFLLDLAKGFLPTYLFPLAVARATGQTVPQLGVFVALATIMGHNFPIYLKFKGGKGVATSLGALLALNWVASLAAFAGFVLTLVVTRYVSFSSMLGGLVFLAVYFVRVDDPWNQEHLAMSVVTIGLFSLLVVRHRKNIVRIKEGTEPKVSFRKNRPSGRVAWVLIPILALIAVAAIYGLAAQANRRSELQLRPYDLTEVERVGTGHQRTERLAYADGGKLLAVTCPRYNRVVLYRVTETEQLEVARDIELEGKPVAVWTTQDRLYVLVRPSGDERHVKPGWWQAFDLQGEPIGTRVTAGMYPDDLIVTPDGRHALVLSSGRGEGDPKRPAPALEIFDLDATPAQVVGRLEFDQPGDDPARIKLSARGNHAAVTLLGSNQMAAVDLANWEKPVLISRSSLQKSEAPHLSETDDDSILTAITPDRDAVVIPWPKTVAERGGCLACILPGSTGLTLIDAATRRLLGHFPLRAGSLNLGVARPMGLAFSPERGLLAVATRSGSVHLIAVRNRLKNINKHEQVAVSGPENRR
;
A
#
# COMPACT_ATOMS: atom_id res chain seq x y z
N MET A 1 27.12 -7.68 12.52
CA MET A 1 25.92 -8.44 12.11
C MET A 1 24.97 -7.50 11.39
N ASN A 2 24.34 -7.90 10.29
CA ASN A 2 23.30 -7.07 9.68
C ASN A 2 22.04 -7.06 10.58
N SER A 3 21.21 -6.02 10.46
CA SER A 3 19.99 -5.80 11.25
C SER A 3 19.04 -7.00 11.20
N THR A 4 18.92 -7.64 10.04
CA THR A 4 18.10 -8.84 9.83
C THR A 4 18.58 -10.06 10.63
N SER A 5 19.89 -10.36 10.64
CA SER A 5 20.44 -11.49 11.40
C SER A 5 20.25 -11.32 12.90
N LEU A 6 20.45 -10.10 13.42
CA LEU A 6 20.22 -9.82 14.83
C LEU A 6 18.72 -9.94 15.18
N ALA A 7 17.83 -9.42 14.33
CA ALA A 7 16.39 -9.56 14.49
C ALA A 7 15.95 -11.03 14.53
N LEU A 8 16.49 -11.89 13.65
CA LEU A 8 16.16 -13.32 13.64
C LEU A 8 16.54 -14.04 14.95
N LEU A 9 17.59 -13.61 15.64
CA LEU A 9 17.97 -14.17 16.96
C LEU A 9 17.01 -13.76 18.08
N THR A 10 16.35 -12.61 17.97
CA THR A 10 15.41 -12.15 19.01
C THR A 10 14.15 -13.02 19.09
N ILE A 11 13.73 -13.65 17.99
CA ILE A 11 12.54 -14.49 17.90
C ILE A 11 12.63 -15.75 18.79
N PRO A 12 13.66 -16.61 18.68
CA PRO A 12 13.79 -17.77 19.55
C PRO A 12 13.98 -17.37 21.03
N VAL A 13 14.69 -16.27 21.30
CA VAL A 13 14.85 -15.75 22.67
C VAL A 13 13.49 -15.32 23.24
N ALA A 14 12.68 -14.62 22.45
CA ALA A 14 11.33 -14.22 22.84
C ALA A 14 10.42 -15.44 23.13
N TYR A 15 10.53 -16.50 22.32
CA TYR A 15 9.84 -17.76 22.59
C TYR A 15 10.26 -18.37 23.93
N LEU A 16 11.56 -18.44 24.23
CA LEU A 16 12.06 -18.99 25.50
C LEU A 16 11.60 -18.18 26.71
N ILE A 17 11.60 -16.84 26.61
CA ILE A 17 11.06 -15.95 27.65
C ILE A 17 9.56 -16.19 27.84
N GLY A 18 8.80 -16.26 26.74
CA GLY A 18 7.37 -16.56 26.76
C GLY A 18 7.06 -17.94 27.37
N ALA A 19 7.96 -18.91 27.16
CA ALA A 19 7.84 -20.28 27.64
C ALA A 19 8.02 -20.43 29.15
N ILE A 20 8.55 -19.43 29.86
CA ILE A 20 8.71 -19.47 31.32
C ILE A 20 7.33 -19.67 31.99
N PRO A 21 7.10 -20.80 32.69
CA PRO A 21 5.77 -21.15 33.17
C PRO A 21 5.52 -20.61 34.58
N PHE A 22 5.38 -19.28 34.71
CA PHE A 22 5.27 -18.62 36.02
C PHE A 22 4.20 -19.19 36.93
N GLY A 23 3.03 -19.59 36.42
CA GLY A 23 2.01 -20.19 37.27
C GLY A 23 2.35 -21.59 37.78
N TYR A 24 3.14 -22.37 37.02
CA TYR A 24 3.70 -23.63 37.52
C TYR A 24 4.76 -23.37 38.59
N LEU A 25 5.71 -22.48 38.30
CA LEU A 25 6.78 -22.12 39.24
C LEU A 25 6.24 -21.53 40.54
N THR A 26 5.24 -20.65 40.45
CA THR A 26 4.62 -20.01 41.63
C THR A 26 3.90 -21.05 42.50
N ALA A 27 3.18 -22.00 41.90
CA ALA A 27 2.48 -23.04 42.66
C ALA A 27 3.43 -24.03 43.33
N LEU A 28 4.49 -24.41 42.63
CA LEU A 28 5.53 -25.28 43.16
C LEU A 28 6.29 -24.59 44.30
N TRP A 29 6.67 -23.32 44.13
CA TRP A 29 7.38 -22.55 45.15
C TRP A 29 6.53 -22.24 46.38
N ALA A 30 5.28 -21.81 46.18
CA ALA A 30 4.45 -21.35 47.29
C ALA A 30 3.89 -22.50 48.15
N ARG A 31 3.60 -23.67 47.56
CA ARG A 31 2.95 -24.79 48.26
C ARG A 31 3.44 -26.19 47.87
N GLY A 32 4.45 -26.33 47.03
CA GLY A 32 4.93 -27.64 46.57
C GLY A 32 3.93 -28.40 45.68
N VAL A 33 2.94 -27.70 45.10
CA VAL A 33 1.85 -28.34 44.34
C VAL A 33 2.10 -28.22 42.84
N ASP A 34 1.95 -29.33 42.12
CA ASP A 34 1.86 -29.31 40.66
C ASP A 34 0.50 -28.73 40.22
N ILE A 35 0.49 -27.48 39.74
CA ILE A 35 -0.75 -26.80 39.33
C ILE A 35 -1.51 -27.52 38.19
N ARG A 36 -0.86 -28.45 37.48
CA ARG A 36 -1.46 -29.22 36.38
C ARG A 36 -2.37 -30.34 36.89
N THR A 37 -2.22 -30.77 38.14
CA THR A 37 -3.02 -31.84 38.73
C THR A 37 -4.21 -31.33 39.55
N VAL A 38 -4.30 -30.01 39.78
CA VAL A 38 -5.32 -29.39 40.64
C VAL A 38 -6.15 -28.33 39.91
N GLY A 39 -7.37 -28.12 40.39
CA GLY A 39 -8.31 -27.14 39.82
C GLY A 39 -8.68 -27.47 38.38
N SER A 40 -8.45 -26.53 37.46
CA SER A 40 -8.69 -26.75 36.02
C SER A 40 -7.54 -27.45 35.29
N GLY A 41 -6.44 -27.77 35.98
CA GLY A 41 -5.21 -28.34 35.41
C GLY A 41 -4.47 -27.40 34.45
N ASN A 42 -4.78 -26.10 34.47
CA ASN A 42 -4.16 -25.09 33.62
C ASN A 42 -3.12 -24.32 34.42
N ILE A 43 -2.00 -23.94 33.80
CA ILE A 43 -0.93 -23.20 34.46
C ILE A 43 -1.18 -21.68 34.54
N GLY A 44 -2.26 -21.17 33.95
CA GLY A 44 -2.56 -19.74 33.93
C GLY A 44 -3.02 -19.17 35.29
N ALA A 45 -2.91 -17.84 35.43
CA ALA A 45 -3.24 -17.09 36.64
C ALA A 45 -4.59 -17.46 37.27
N THR A 46 -5.65 -17.68 36.47
CA THR A 46 -6.98 -18.04 36.99
C THR A 46 -6.99 -19.34 37.79
N ASN A 47 -6.23 -20.36 37.39
CA ASN A 47 -6.18 -21.61 38.14
C ASN A 47 -5.34 -21.46 39.41
N VAL A 48 -4.20 -20.77 39.30
CA VAL A 48 -3.36 -20.43 40.45
C VAL A 48 -4.16 -19.64 41.49
N GLY A 49 -4.96 -18.66 41.06
CA GLY A 49 -5.85 -17.89 41.91
C GLY A 49 -6.89 -18.73 42.65
N ARG A 50 -7.45 -19.75 41.98
CA ARG A 50 -8.41 -20.67 42.60
C ARG A 50 -7.78 -21.57 43.65
N VAL A 51 -6.54 -22.00 43.43
CA VAL A 51 -5.83 -22.96 44.30
C VAL A 51 -5.10 -22.27 45.45
N LEU A 52 -4.44 -21.14 45.18
CA LEU A 52 -3.54 -20.45 46.11
C LEU A 52 -4.10 -19.12 46.63
N GLY A 53 -5.12 -18.55 45.99
CA GLY A 53 -5.77 -17.30 46.38
C GLY A 53 -5.43 -16.10 45.49
N PHE A 54 -6.15 -14.99 45.72
CA PHE A 54 -6.11 -13.79 44.86
C PHE A 54 -4.73 -13.13 44.75
N ARG A 55 -3.92 -13.16 45.82
CA ARG A 55 -2.55 -12.59 45.80
C ARG A 55 -1.70 -13.26 44.72
N PHE A 56 -1.77 -14.60 44.63
CA PHE A 56 -1.03 -15.37 43.63
C PHE A 56 -1.64 -15.26 42.23
N PHE A 57 -2.95 -15.03 42.11
CA PHE A 57 -3.57 -14.65 40.84
C PHE A 57 -2.92 -13.41 40.25
N VAL A 58 -2.82 -12.33 41.05
CA VAL A 58 -2.25 -11.05 40.61
C VAL A 58 -0.79 -11.20 40.22
N ILE A 59 0.01 -11.89 41.05
CA ILE A 59 1.44 -12.12 40.76
C ILE A 59 1.62 -12.83 39.42
N VAL A 60 0.95 -13.98 39.22
CA VAL A 60 1.10 -14.75 37.97
C VAL A 60 0.55 -13.98 36.78
N PHE A 61 -0.56 -13.25 36.93
CA PHE A 61 -1.11 -12.41 35.88
C PHE A 61 -0.11 -11.33 35.45
N LEU A 62 0.50 -10.60 36.40
CA LEU A 62 1.47 -9.56 36.09
C LEU A 62 2.74 -10.13 35.46
N LEU A 63 3.24 -11.28 35.93
CA LEU A 63 4.41 -11.93 35.35
C LEU A 63 4.14 -12.44 33.92
N ASP A 64 2.99 -13.07 33.69
CA ASP A 64 2.58 -13.51 32.34
C ASP A 64 2.31 -12.32 31.40
N LEU A 65 1.79 -11.20 31.91
CA LEU A 65 1.63 -9.96 31.15
C LEU A 65 3.00 -9.35 30.81
N ALA A 66 3.90 -9.25 31.79
CA ALA A 66 5.23 -8.66 31.62
C ALA A 66 6.09 -9.44 30.62
N LYS A 67 6.05 -10.78 30.65
CA LYS A 67 6.81 -11.59 29.67
C LYS A 67 6.27 -11.48 28.23
N GLY A 68 5.01 -11.07 28.06
CA GLY A 68 4.47 -10.70 26.77
C GLY A 68 4.91 -9.30 26.35
N PHE A 69 4.74 -8.32 27.24
CA PHE A 69 5.02 -6.91 26.97
C PHE A 69 6.51 -6.60 26.77
N LEU A 70 7.37 -7.03 27.69
CA LEU A 70 8.77 -6.61 27.73
C LEU A 70 9.56 -7.02 26.47
N PRO A 71 9.53 -8.28 26.00
CA PRO A 71 10.25 -8.64 24.78
C PRO A 71 9.70 -7.90 23.56
N THR A 72 8.37 -7.84 23.41
CA THR A 72 7.70 -7.18 22.29
C THR A 72 8.05 -5.70 22.18
N TYR A 73 8.18 -5.02 23.32
CA TYR A 73 8.57 -3.61 23.35
C TYR A 73 10.09 -3.41 23.20
N LEU A 74 10.91 -4.16 23.95
CA LEU A 74 12.34 -3.90 24.09
C LEU A 74 13.19 -4.46 22.94
N PHE A 75 12.84 -5.59 22.34
CA PHE A 75 13.69 -6.22 21.33
C PHE A 75 13.77 -5.41 20.03
N PRO A 76 12.68 -4.86 19.48
CA PRO A 76 12.78 -3.96 18.32
C PRO A 76 13.64 -2.72 18.61
N LEU A 77 13.53 -2.14 19.82
CA LEU A 77 14.32 -0.99 20.25
C LEU A 77 15.82 -1.34 20.37
N ALA A 78 16.12 -2.51 20.92
CA ALA A 78 17.51 -2.98 21.08
C ALA A 78 18.17 -3.23 19.72
N VAL A 79 17.47 -3.86 18.77
CA VAL A 79 17.97 -4.06 17.40
C VAL A 79 18.21 -2.71 16.72
N ALA A 80 17.24 -1.80 16.78
CA ALA A 80 17.38 -0.47 16.16
C ALA A 80 18.58 0.31 16.71
N ARG A 81 18.80 0.28 18.03
CA ARG A 81 19.97 0.92 18.66
C ARG A 81 21.29 0.26 18.30
N ALA A 82 21.33 -1.07 18.22
CA ALA A 82 22.55 -1.81 17.94
C ALA A 82 22.99 -1.70 16.47
N THR A 83 22.06 -1.55 15.53
CA THR A 83 22.36 -1.59 14.08
C THR A 83 22.07 -0.28 13.34
N GLY A 84 21.54 0.74 14.02
CA GLY A 84 21.14 2.01 13.40
C GLY A 84 19.98 1.88 12.40
N GLN A 85 19.29 0.73 12.38
CA GLN A 85 18.25 0.42 11.41
C GLN A 85 17.08 -0.27 12.11
N THR A 86 15.87 0.21 11.87
CA THR A 86 14.65 -0.46 12.32
C THR A 86 14.32 -1.63 11.39
N VAL A 87 13.95 -2.77 11.96
CA VAL A 87 13.43 -3.93 11.20
C VAL A 87 11.90 -3.88 11.23
N PRO A 88 11.22 -3.68 10.09
CA PRO A 88 9.76 -3.65 10.05
C PRO A 88 9.13 -4.93 10.63
N GLN A 89 8.00 -4.78 11.31
CA GLN A 89 7.19 -5.88 11.86
C GLN A 89 7.87 -6.79 12.90
N LEU A 90 9.13 -6.52 13.31
CA LEU A 90 9.84 -7.35 14.29
C LEU A 90 9.05 -7.49 15.60
N GLY A 91 8.44 -6.42 16.09
CA GLY A 91 7.60 -6.46 17.29
C GLY A 91 6.44 -7.45 17.18
N VAL A 92 5.83 -7.58 16.00
CA VAL A 92 4.72 -8.52 15.75
C VAL A 92 5.22 -9.97 15.82
N PHE A 93 6.37 -10.28 15.22
CA PHE A 93 6.95 -11.62 15.28
C PHE A 93 7.43 -11.99 16.69
N VAL A 94 8.01 -11.02 17.42
CA VAL A 94 8.39 -11.19 18.82
C VAL A 94 7.15 -11.44 19.70
N ALA A 95 6.06 -10.69 19.49
CA ALA A 95 4.78 -10.94 20.16
C ALA A 95 4.22 -12.33 19.88
N LEU A 96 4.23 -12.76 18.61
CA LEU A 96 3.82 -14.10 18.24
C LEU A 96 4.66 -15.16 18.97
N ALA A 97 5.99 -14.99 18.99
CA ALA A 97 6.92 -15.91 19.64
C ALA A 97 6.68 -16.02 21.15
N THR A 98 6.50 -14.89 21.87
CA THR A 98 6.22 -14.92 23.32
C THR A 98 4.89 -15.62 23.63
N ILE A 99 3.86 -15.38 22.83
CA ILE A 99 2.54 -16.02 23.00
C ILE A 99 2.62 -17.52 22.69
N MET A 100 3.32 -17.91 21.62
CA MET A 100 3.56 -19.32 21.30
C MET A 100 4.35 -20.00 22.41
N GLY A 101 5.36 -19.34 22.98
CA GLY A 101 6.10 -19.81 24.14
C GLY A 101 5.18 -20.12 25.32
N HIS A 102 4.27 -19.21 25.67
CA HIS A 102 3.33 -19.44 26.79
C HIS A 102 2.33 -20.59 26.49
N ASN A 103 1.85 -20.69 25.26
CA ASN A 103 0.85 -21.70 24.89
C ASN A 103 1.46 -23.10 24.73
N PHE A 104 2.70 -23.16 24.24
CA PHE A 104 3.45 -24.37 23.95
C PHE A 104 4.88 -24.27 24.52
N PRO A 105 5.04 -24.20 25.84
CA PRO A 105 6.33 -24.03 26.49
C PRO A 105 7.17 -25.30 26.38
N ILE A 106 8.38 -25.16 25.87
CA ILE A 106 9.33 -26.27 25.77
C ILE A 106 9.60 -26.94 27.12
N TYR A 107 9.66 -26.14 28.19
CA TYR A 107 9.91 -26.60 29.57
C TYR A 107 8.82 -27.54 30.12
N LEU A 108 7.62 -27.52 29.55
CA LEU A 108 6.50 -28.38 29.97
C LEU A 108 6.04 -29.32 28.85
N LYS A 109 6.97 -29.77 27.99
CA LYS A 109 6.68 -30.68 26.87
C LYS A 109 5.55 -30.14 25.98
N PHE A 110 5.59 -28.83 25.70
CA PHE A 110 4.62 -28.09 24.89
C PHE A 110 3.17 -28.08 25.45
N LYS A 111 2.98 -28.39 26.74
CA LYS A 111 1.68 -28.34 27.42
C LYS A 111 1.57 -27.07 28.26
N GLY A 112 1.18 -25.96 27.62
CA GLY A 112 1.12 -24.64 28.25
C GLY A 112 -0.28 -24.13 28.56
N GLY A 113 -0.33 -22.82 28.81
CA GLY A 113 -1.56 -22.09 29.15
C GLY A 113 -2.42 -21.75 27.93
N LYS A 114 -3.30 -20.76 28.08
CA LYS A 114 -4.16 -20.25 26.99
C LYS A 114 -3.69 -18.91 26.42
N GLY A 115 -2.70 -18.29 27.05
CA GLY A 115 -2.06 -17.10 26.51
C GLY A 115 -2.81 -15.80 26.71
N VAL A 116 -3.89 -15.72 27.50
CA VAL A 116 -4.69 -14.49 27.64
C VAL A 116 -3.86 -13.32 28.19
N ALA A 117 -3.19 -13.50 29.33
CA ALA A 117 -2.37 -12.45 29.95
C ALA A 117 -1.15 -12.08 29.09
N THR A 118 -0.44 -13.09 28.57
CA THR A 118 0.69 -12.89 27.65
C THR A 118 0.29 -12.15 26.38
N SER A 119 -0.86 -12.50 25.78
CA SER A 119 -1.38 -11.82 24.60
C SER A 119 -1.79 -10.39 24.93
N LEU A 120 -2.44 -10.15 26.07
CA LEU A 120 -2.75 -8.78 26.51
C LEU A 120 -1.48 -7.93 26.65
N GLY A 121 -0.43 -8.45 27.29
CA GLY A 121 0.85 -7.75 27.42
C GLY A 121 1.54 -7.49 26.09
N ALA A 122 1.65 -8.51 25.23
CA ALA A 122 2.27 -8.37 23.91
C ALA A 122 1.49 -7.41 23.00
N LEU A 123 0.15 -7.51 22.99
CA LEU A 123 -0.69 -6.61 22.21
C LEU A 123 -0.71 -5.18 22.78
N LEU A 124 -0.57 -5.00 24.10
CA LEU A 124 -0.47 -3.67 24.71
C LEU A 124 0.79 -2.93 24.22
N ALA A 125 1.88 -3.66 23.99
CA ALA A 125 3.11 -3.10 23.41
C ALA A 125 2.96 -2.73 21.92
N LEU A 126 2.03 -3.37 21.19
CA LEU A 126 1.81 -3.13 19.76
C LEU A 126 0.69 -2.13 19.47
N ASN A 127 -0.41 -2.17 20.23
CA ASN A 127 -1.57 -1.29 20.07
C ASN A 127 -2.30 -1.11 21.41
N TRP A 128 -1.84 -0.11 22.17
CA TRP A 128 -2.35 0.13 23.52
C TRP A 128 -3.84 0.50 23.57
N VAL A 129 -4.36 1.18 22.55
CA VAL A 129 -5.77 1.59 22.46
C VAL A 129 -6.68 0.36 22.31
N ALA A 130 -6.38 -0.51 21.35
CA ALA A 130 -7.14 -1.74 21.15
C ALA A 130 -7.03 -2.68 22.35
N SER A 131 -5.86 -2.74 23.00
CA SER A 131 -5.66 -3.52 24.23
C SER A 131 -6.44 -3.00 25.42
N LEU A 132 -6.53 -1.68 25.60
CA LEU A 132 -7.33 -1.09 26.67
C LEU A 132 -8.83 -1.34 26.45
N ALA A 133 -9.29 -1.21 25.21
CA ALA A 133 -10.66 -1.55 24.84
C ALA A 133 -10.97 -3.04 25.07
N ALA A 134 -10.04 -3.93 24.71
CA ALA A 134 -10.13 -5.36 24.97
C ALA A 134 -10.21 -5.68 26.47
N PHE A 135 -9.40 -5.01 27.28
CA PHE A 135 -9.43 -5.15 28.74
C PHE A 135 -10.74 -4.63 29.34
N ALA A 136 -11.22 -3.47 28.88
CA ALA A 136 -12.53 -2.94 29.29
C ALA A 136 -13.67 -3.90 28.92
N GLY A 137 -13.69 -4.40 27.68
CA GLY A 137 -14.64 -5.39 27.20
C GLY A 137 -14.59 -6.68 28.02
N PHE A 138 -13.39 -7.16 28.36
CA PHE A 138 -13.19 -8.28 29.28
C PHE A 138 -13.82 -8.01 30.66
N VAL A 139 -13.50 -6.87 31.28
CA VAL A 139 -13.97 -6.52 32.64
C VAL A 139 -15.50 -6.39 32.66
N LEU A 140 -16.09 -5.64 31.72
CA LEU A 140 -17.54 -5.48 31.61
C LEU A 140 -18.24 -6.84 31.48
N THR A 141 -17.72 -7.69 30.59
CA THR A 141 -18.25 -9.05 30.40
C THR A 141 -18.09 -9.90 31.65
N LEU A 142 -16.96 -9.77 32.36
CA LEU A 142 -16.69 -10.53 33.57
C LEU A 142 -17.63 -10.15 34.71
N VAL A 143 -17.90 -8.85 34.89
CA VAL A 143 -18.82 -8.37 35.91
C VAL A 143 -20.24 -8.90 35.67
N VAL A 144 -20.69 -8.88 34.42
CA VAL A 144 -22.05 -9.33 34.03
C VAL A 144 -22.17 -10.85 34.08
N THR A 145 -21.26 -11.57 33.40
CA THR A 145 -21.40 -13.02 33.16
C THR A 145 -20.76 -13.88 34.25
N ARG A 146 -19.76 -13.34 34.95
CA ARG A 146 -18.89 -14.02 35.92
C ARG A 146 -18.08 -15.19 35.32
N TYR A 147 -18.01 -15.31 33.98
CA TYR A 147 -17.24 -16.35 33.30
C TYR A 147 -15.93 -15.80 32.73
N VAL A 148 -14.79 -16.12 33.36
CA VAL A 148 -13.47 -15.67 32.89
C VAL A 148 -13.17 -16.12 31.46
N SER A 149 -13.52 -17.36 31.12
CA SER A 149 -13.30 -17.93 29.79
C SER A 149 -14.07 -17.18 28.71
N PHE A 150 -15.34 -16.88 28.97
CA PHE A 150 -16.19 -16.11 28.06
C PHE A 150 -15.70 -14.68 27.91
N SER A 151 -15.43 -13.99 29.02
CA SER A 151 -14.86 -12.65 29.02
C SER A 151 -13.55 -12.56 28.25
N SER A 152 -12.69 -13.58 28.33
CA SER A 152 -11.41 -13.62 27.60
C SER A 152 -11.62 -13.66 26.09
N MET A 153 -12.56 -14.50 25.62
CA MET A 153 -12.88 -14.59 24.19
C MET A 153 -13.50 -13.28 23.69
N LEU A 154 -14.40 -12.67 24.46
CA LEU A 154 -15.01 -11.40 24.09
C LEU A 154 -14.01 -10.24 24.11
N GLY A 155 -13.10 -10.18 25.08
CA GLY A 155 -11.99 -9.22 25.07
C GLY A 155 -11.12 -9.37 23.82
N GLY A 156 -10.81 -10.60 23.40
CA GLY A 156 -10.09 -10.86 22.15
C GLY A 156 -10.86 -10.40 20.90
N LEU A 157 -12.18 -10.57 20.88
CA LEU A 157 -13.04 -10.09 19.79
C LEU A 157 -13.10 -8.56 19.75
N VAL A 158 -13.19 -7.90 20.91
CA VAL A 158 -13.16 -6.43 21.02
C VAL A 158 -11.81 -5.90 20.54
N PHE A 159 -10.69 -6.55 20.89
CA PHE A 159 -9.37 -6.19 20.34
C PHE A 159 -9.40 -6.23 18.81
N LEU A 160 -9.85 -7.36 18.25
CA LEU A 160 -9.94 -7.56 16.81
C LEU A 160 -10.78 -6.46 16.14
N ALA A 161 -11.98 -6.21 16.66
CA ALA A 161 -12.88 -5.19 16.13
C ALA A 161 -12.27 -3.78 16.20
N VAL A 162 -11.72 -3.38 17.34
CA VAL A 162 -11.14 -2.04 17.53
C VAL A 162 -9.88 -1.85 16.68
N TYR A 163 -9.04 -2.87 16.55
CA TYR A 163 -7.89 -2.83 15.66
C TYR A 163 -8.33 -2.58 14.21
N PHE A 164 -9.27 -3.37 13.69
CA PHE A 164 -9.71 -3.25 12.29
C PHE A 164 -10.54 -1.98 12.02
N VAL A 165 -11.25 -1.43 13.01
CA VAL A 165 -11.97 -0.14 12.86
C VAL A 165 -11.02 1.06 12.88
N ARG A 166 -9.88 0.96 13.57
CA ARG A 166 -8.93 2.08 13.73
C ARG A 166 -7.84 2.13 12.68
N VAL A 167 -7.60 1.04 11.96
CA VAL A 167 -6.55 0.98 10.94
C VAL A 167 -7.20 1.23 9.58
N ASP A 168 -6.78 2.31 8.93
CA ASP A 168 -7.36 2.75 7.64
C ASP A 168 -7.13 1.72 6.52
N ASP A 169 -5.96 1.07 6.50
CA ASP A 169 -5.60 -0.02 5.57
C ASP A 169 -4.90 -1.19 6.31
N PRO A 170 -5.67 -2.13 6.88
CA PRO A 170 -5.11 -3.22 7.69
C PRO A 170 -4.33 -4.26 6.88
N TRP A 171 -4.40 -4.22 5.55
CA TRP A 171 -3.74 -5.21 4.68
C TRP A 171 -2.48 -4.67 4.00
N ASN A 172 -2.10 -3.42 4.29
CA ASN A 172 -0.87 -2.82 3.81
C ASN A 172 0.39 -3.56 4.37
N GLN A 173 1.57 -3.36 3.78
CA GLN A 173 2.82 -4.03 4.19
C GLN A 173 3.24 -3.69 5.61
N GLU A 174 2.80 -2.57 6.17
CA GLU A 174 3.11 -2.19 7.55
C GLU A 174 2.26 -2.98 8.56
N HIS A 175 0.98 -3.21 8.23
CA HIS A 175 -0.04 -3.80 9.09
C HIS A 175 -0.35 -5.27 8.78
N LEU A 176 0.07 -5.80 7.63
CA LEU A 176 -0.25 -7.16 7.17
C LEU A 176 0.11 -8.22 8.21
N ALA A 177 1.33 -8.19 8.75
CA ALA A 177 1.73 -9.14 9.79
C ALA A 177 0.85 -9.01 11.04
N MET A 178 0.55 -7.78 11.47
CA MET A 178 -0.30 -7.55 12.64
C MET A 178 -1.73 -8.06 12.41
N SER A 179 -2.29 -7.85 11.23
CA SER A 179 -3.64 -8.30 10.85
C SER A 179 -3.73 -9.82 10.80
N VAL A 180 -2.79 -10.48 10.12
CA VAL A 180 -2.72 -11.95 10.06
C VAL A 180 -2.49 -12.54 11.45
N VAL A 181 -1.55 -11.98 12.21
CA VAL A 181 -1.25 -12.46 13.57
C VAL A 181 -2.43 -12.25 14.50
N THR A 182 -3.14 -11.11 14.45
CA THR A 182 -4.29 -10.86 15.32
C THR A 182 -5.44 -11.81 15.02
N ILE A 183 -5.75 -12.08 13.75
CA ILE A 183 -6.76 -13.08 13.34
C ILE A 183 -6.34 -14.48 13.80
N GLY A 184 -5.08 -14.84 13.60
CA GLY A 184 -4.51 -16.12 14.02
C GLY A 184 -4.54 -16.30 15.53
N LEU A 185 -4.19 -15.27 16.30
CA LEU A 185 -4.22 -15.26 17.76
C LEU A 185 -5.65 -15.38 18.31
N PHE A 186 -6.62 -14.69 17.70
CA PHE A 186 -8.03 -14.84 18.08
C PHE A 186 -8.53 -16.26 17.80
N SER A 187 -8.21 -16.81 16.63
CA SER A 187 -8.53 -18.19 16.27
C SER A 187 -7.92 -19.19 17.25
N LEU A 188 -6.64 -19.02 17.58
CA LEU A 188 -5.94 -19.83 18.57
C LEU A 188 -6.58 -19.70 19.96
N LEU A 189 -6.94 -18.48 20.39
CA LEU A 189 -7.62 -18.22 21.66
C LEU A 189 -8.92 -19.02 21.77
N VAL A 190 -9.74 -19.04 20.71
CA VAL A 190 -11.00 -19.81 20.64
C VAL A 190 -10.71 -21.31 20.73
N VAL A 191 -9.75 -21.83 19.95
CA VAL A 191 -9.36 -23.25 19.98
C VAL A 191 -8.87 -23.68 21.36
N ARG A 192 -8.08 -22.84 22.05
CA ARG A 192 -7.61 -23.08 23.43
C ARG A 192 -8.74 -23.02 24.45
N HIS A 193 -9.87 -22.41 24.12
CA HIS A 193 -11.08 -22.34 24.94
C HIS A 193 -12.14 -23.40 24.62
N ARG A 194 -11.93 -24.29 23.65
CA ARG A 194 -12.91 -25.32 23.25
C ARG A 194 -13.56 -26.08 24.44
N LYS A 195 -12.75 -26.51 25.42
CA LYS A 195 -13.25 -27.23 26.61
C LYS A 195 -14.11 -26.35 27.51
N ASN A 196 -13.84 -25.05 27.56
CA ASN A 196 -14.64 -24.08 28.31
C ASN A 196 -15.95 -23.78 27.58
N ILE A 197 -15.94 -23.70 26.24
CA ILE A 197 -17.15 -23.52 25.45
C ILE A 197 -18.13 -24.67 25.71
N VAL A 198 -17.63 -25.92 25.70
CA VAL A 198 -18.42 -27.11 26.06
C VAL A 198 -19.02 -26.97 27.47
N ARG A 199 -18.20 -26.64 28.48
CA ARG A 199 -18.70 -26.43 29.85
C ARG A 199 -19.67 -25.27 30.00
N ILE A 200 -19.55 -24.20 29.20
CA ILE A 200 -20.51 -23.09 29.20
C ILE A 200 -21.85 -23.58 28.65
N LYS A 201 -21.83 -24.33 27.54
CA LYS A 201 -23.05 -24.93 26.94
C LYS A 201 -23.75 -25.88 27.92
N GLU A 202 -22.97 -26.66 28.65
CA GLU A 202 -23.46 -27.59 29.68
C GLU A 202 -23.83 -26.90 31.01
N GLY A 203 -23.50 -25.61 31.18
CA GLY A 203 -23.73 -24.87 32.43
C GLY A 203 -22.79 -25.27 33.58
N THR A 204 -21.72 -26.01 33.30
CA THR A 204 -20.74 -26.54 34.27
C THR A 204 -19.48 -25.67 34.42
N GLU A 205 -19.34 -24.61 33.63
CA GLU A 205 -18.20 -23.69 33.75
C GLU A 205 -18.24 -22.96 35.11
N PRO A 206 -17.11 -22.83 35.82
CA PRO A 206 -17.08 -22.17 37.13
C PRO A 206 -17.22 -20.66 37.01
N LYS A 207 -18.15 -20.07 37.78
CA LYS A 207 -18.31 -18.62 37.92
C LYS A 207 -17.33 -18.03 38.94
N VAL A 208 -16.90 -16.79 38.69
CA VAL A 208 -16.17 -15.97 39.68
C VAL A 208 -17.18 -15.46 40.71
N SER A 209 -16.83 -15.60 42.00
CA SER A 209 -17.63 -15.02 43.08
C SER A 209 -16.94 -13.80 43.66
N PHE A 210 -17.66 -12.67 43.70
CA PHE A 210 -17.19 -11.42 44.33
C PHE A 210 -17.61 -11.32 45.82
N ARG A 211 -18.34 -12.31 46.35
CA ARG A 211 -18.70 -12.50 47.77
C ARG A 211 -18.53 -13.97 48.18
N LYS A 212 -18.48 -14.28 49.48
CA LYS A 212 -18.11 -15.62 50.02
C LYS A 212 -19.08 -16.78 49.70
N ASN A 213 -20.20 -16.58 48.99
CA ASN A 213 -21.15 -17.65 48.62
C ASN A 213 -21.23 -17.88 47.10
N ARG A 214 -21.16 -19.15 46.69
CA ARG A 214 -21.22 -19.62 45.30
C ARG A 214 -22.65 -19.60 44.75
N PRO A 215 -22.89 -19.03 43.56
CA PRO A 215 -24.00 -19.44 42.72
C PRO A 215 -23.47 -20.12 41.45
N SER A 216 -23.89 -21.37 41.23
CA SER A 216 -24.01 -21.96 39.89
C SER A 216 -25.16 -21.27 39.17
N GLY A 217 -25.10 -21.12 37.84
CA GLY A 217 -26.25 -20.64 37.08
C GLY A 217 -25.96 -20.51 35.60
N ARG A 218 -26.97 -20.74 34.75
CA ARG A 218 -26.88 -20.62 33.29
C ARG A 218 -26.63 -19.16 32.86
N VAL A 219 -25.99 -18.98 31.69
CA VAL A 219 -25.90 -17.68 30.99
C VAL A 219 -27.29 -17.30 30.52
N ALA A 220 -27.68 -16.02 30.64
CA ALA A 220 -28.88 -15.53 29.98
C ALA A 220 -28.66 -15.63 28.46
N TRP A 221 -29.36 -16.55 27.78
CA TRP A 221 -29.26 -16.82 26.34
C TRP A 221 -29.40 -15.56 25.45
N VAL A 222 -29.96 -14.48 26.00
CA VAL A 222 -30.13 -13.15 25.38
C VAL A 222 -28.79 -12.46 25.06
N LEU A 223 -27.68 -12.79 25.72
CA LEU A 223 -26.37 -12.17 25.46
C LEU A 223 -25.69 -12.66 24.17
N ILE A 224 -26.00 -13.86 23.69
CA ILE A 224 -25.42 -14.45 22.47
C ILE A 224 -25.83 -13.68 21.20
N PRO A 225 -27.12 -13.34 20.97
CA PRO A 225 -27.52 -12.57 19.80
C PRO A 225 -26.99 -11.13 19.80
N ILE A 226 -26.85 -10.47 20.95
CA ILE A 226 -26.24 -9.13 21.05
C ILE A 226 -24.78 -9.16 20.55
N LEU A 227 -24.05 -10.22 20.87
CA LEU A 227 -22.65 -10.38 20.47
C LEU A 227 -22.50 -10.81 19.01
N ALA A 228 -23.43 -11.62 18.49
CA ALA A 228 -23.54 -11.87 17.06
C ALA A 228 -23.81 -10.55 16.30
N LEU A 229 -24.64 -9.66 16.86
CA LEU A 229 -24.90 -8.34 16.29
C LEU A 229 -23.64 -7.46 16.23
N ILE A 230 -22.81 -7.48 17.27
CA ILE A 230 -21.53 -6.75 17.30
C ILE A 230 -20.54 -7.33 16.28
N ALA A 231 -20.46 -8.66 16.14
CA ALA A 231 -19.62 -9.31 15.13
C ALA A 231 -20.09 -9.00 13.70
N VAL A 232 -21.41 -9.01 13.46
CA VAL A 232 -22.01 -8.62 12.18
C VAL A 232 -21.77 -7.14 11.89
N ALA A 233 -21.88 -6.25 12.89
CA ALA A 233 -21.58 -4.83 12.74
C ALA A 233 -20.08 -4.60 12.41
N ALA A 234 -19.17 -5.39 12.99
CA ALA A 234 -17.75 -5.33 12.66
C ALA A 234 -17.47 -5.82 11.22
N ILE A 235 -18.11 -6.91 10.78
CA ILE A 235 -18.02 -7.41 9.40
C ILE A 235 -18.64 -6.43 8.41
N TYR A 236 -19.76 -5.81 8.75
CA TYR A 236 -20.39 -4.76 7.96
C TYR A 236 -19.51 -3.50 7.89
N GLY A 237 -18.86 -3.13 9.01
CA GLY A 237 -17.85 -2.07 9.03
C GLY A 237 -16.67 -2.35 8.09
N LEU A 238 -16.16 -3.59 8.09
CA LEU A 238 -15.10 -4.05 7.18
C LEU A 238 -15.51 -3.91 5.70
N ALA A 239 -16.72 -4.36 5.35
CA ALA A 239 -17.24 -4.25 3.99
C ALA A 239 -17.55 -2.81 3.57
N ALA A 240 -18.10 -2.00 4.48
CA ALA A 240 -18.41 -0.60 4.24
C ALA A 240 -17.15 0.25 4.06
N GLN A 241 -16.07 -0.04 4.81
CA GLN A 241 -14.80 0.68 4.70
C GLN A 241 -14.06 0.34 3.39
N ALA A 242 -14.09 -0.92 2.95
CA ALA A 242 -13.52 -1.33 1.66
C ALA A 242 -14.18 -0.63 0.46
N ASN A 243 -15.49 -0.34 0.55
CA ASN A 243 -16.27 0.31 -0.50
C ASN A 243 -16.35 1.84 -0.40
N ARG A 244 -15.78 2.48 0.63
CA ARG A 244 -15.73 3.95 0.68
C ARG A 244 -14.74 4.47 -0.36
N ARG A 245 -15.25 5.28 -1.28
CA ARG A 245 -14.45 6.07 -2.22
C ARG A 245 -13.60 7.08 -1.45
N SER A 246 -12.36 7.25 -1.88
CA SER A 246 -11.51 8.34 -1.37
C SER A 246 -11.98 9.67 -1.95
N GLU A 247 -12.11 10.67 -1.10
CA GLU A 247 -12.43 12.05 -1.49
C GLU A 247 -11.47 13.01 -0.81
N LEU A 248 -11.04 14.04 -1.56
CA LEU A 248 -10.23 15.13 -1.04
C LEU A 248 -10.75 16.45 -1.59
N GLN A 249 -11.15 17.33 -0.67
CA GLN A 249 -11.60 18.67 -1.02
C GLN A 249 -10.40 19.62 -1.01
N LEU A 250 -10.01 20.10 -2.18
CA LEU A 250 -8.92 21.04 -2.37
C LEU A 250 -9.42 22.25 -3.13
N ARG A 251 -9.82 23.32 -2.46
CA ARG A 251 -10.37 24.50 -3.18
C ARG A 251 -9.44 24.90 -4.33
N PRO A 252 -9.94 24.93 -5.59
CA PRO A 252 -11.33 24.89 -6.05
C PRO A 252 -11.78 23.51 -6.54
N TYR A 253 -10.95 22.48 -6.45
CA TYR A 253 -11.24 21.11 -6.86
C TYR A 253 -11.84 20.25 -5.76
N ASP A 254 -12.67 19.32 -6.19
CA ASP A 254 -12.95 18.11 -5.44
C ASP A 254 -12.34 16.95 -6.22
N LEU A 255 -11.43 16.21 -5.58
CA LEU A 255 -10.91 14.97 -6.12
C LEU A 255 -11.71 13.83 -5.52
N THR A 256 -12.28 12.99 -6.37
CA THR A 256 -13.09 11.83 -5.95
C THR A 256 -12.64 10.62 -6.73
N GLU A 257 -12.30 9.54 -6.04
CA GLU A 257 -12.09 8.25 -6.68
C GLU A 257 -13.43 7.73 -7.21
N VAL A 258 -13.59 7.68 -8.52
CA VAL A 258 -14.84 7.30 -9.19
C VAL A 258 -14.89 5.83 -9.55
N GLU A 259 -13.73 5.21 -9.83
CA GLU A 259 -13.64 3.81 -10.23
C GLU A 259 -12.33 3.20 -9.75
N ARG A 260 -12.36 1.91 -9.42
CA ARG A 260 -11.19 1.12 -9.07
C ARG A 260 -11.31 -0.30 -9.62
N VAL A 261 -10.42 -0.66 -10.52
CA VAL A 261 -10.42 -1.98 -11.18
C VAL A 261 -9.08 -2.67 -10.98
N GLY A 262 -9.12 -3.98 -10.73
CA GLY A 262 -7.93 -4.83 -10.80
C GLY A 262 -7.71 -5.25 -12.25
N THR A 263 -6.49 -5.15 -12.76
CA THR A 263 -6.20 -5.52 -14.15
C THR A 263 -6.13 -7.03 -14.39
N GLY A 264 -6.20 -7.83 -13.33
CA GLY A 264 -5.87 -9.27 -13.37
C GLY A 264 -4.37 -9.55 -13.41
N HIS A 265 -3.54 -8.52 -13.62
CA HIS A 265 -2.09 -8.62 -13.80
C HIS A 265 -1.37 -7.76 -12.77
N GLN A 266 -0.47 -8.34 -11.98
CA GLN A 266 0.32 -7.58 -11.00
C GLN A 266 1.31 -6.63 -11.66
N ARG A 267 1.69 -5.58 -10.91
CA ARG A 267 2.73 -4.61 -11.26
C ARG A 267 2.35 -3.78 -12.49
N THR A 268 1.26 -3.01 -12.42
CA THR A 268 1.01 -1.99 -13.44
C THR A 268 1.99 -0.83 -13.25
N GLU A 269 2.60 -0.34 -14.33
CA GLU A 269 3.66 0.67 -14.24
C GLU A 269 3.37 1.96 -15.00
N ARG A 270 2.96 1.89 -16.27
CA ARG A 270 2.75 3.08 -17.12
C ARG A 270 1.32 3.16 -17.62
N LEU A 271 0.86 4.39 -17.82
CA LEU A 271 -0.49 4.73 -18.25
C LEU A 271 -0.42 5.77 -19.37
N ALA A 272 -1.30 5.67 -20.35
CA ALA A 272 -1.50 6.72 -21.34
C ALA A 272 -2.97 6.78 -21.78
N TYR A 273 -3.54 7.98 -21.80
CA TYR A 273 -4.87 8.21 -22.36
C TYR A 273 -4.79 8.42 -23.88
N ALA A 274 -5.76 7.89 -24.62
CA ALA A 274 -5.95 8.15 -26.05
C ALA A 274 -7.42 8.50 -26.34
N ASP A 275 -7.72 8.86 -27.59
CA ASP A 275 -9.08 9.18 -28.07
C ASP A 275 -9.81 10.18 -27.15
N GLY A 276 -9.17 11.31 -26.85
CA GLY A 276 -9.73 12.33 -25.95
C GLY A 276 -10.00 11.84 -24.53
N GLY A 277 -9.27 10.81 -24.07
CA GLY A 277 -9.47 10.18 -22.77
C GLY A 277 -10.56 9.12 -22.72
N LYS A 278 -11.11 8.70 -23.86
CA LYS A 278 -12.06 7.57 -23.96
C LYS A 278 -11.36 6.20 -23.90
N LEU A 279 -10.05 6.17 -24.14
CA LEU A 279 -9.25 4.96 -24.04
C LEU A 279 -8.09 5.18 -23.06
N LEU A 280 -7.80 4.18 -22.23
CA LEU A 280 -6.67 4.18 -21.29
C LEU A 280 -5.83 2.92 -21.52
N ALA A 281 -4.58 3.09 -21.94
CA ALA A 281 -3.61 2.02 -22.07
C ALA A 281 -2.83 1.84 -20.76
N VAL A 282 -2.65 0.60 -20.32
CA VAL A 282 -2.01 0.25 -19.04
C VAL A 282 -0.96 -0.83 -19.25
N THR A 283 0.31 -0.55 -18.97
CA THR A 283 1.36 -1.56 -19.07
C THR A 283 1.36 -2.49 -17.86
N CYS A 284 1.51 -3.79 -18.11
CA CYS A 284 1.59 -4.86 -17.13
C CYS A 284 2.89 -5.66 -17.33
N PRO A 285 4.06 -5.10 -16.93
CA PRO A 285 5.35 -5.63 -17.37
C PRO A 285 5.71 -7.00 -16.80
N ARG A 286 5.10 -7.43 -15.69
CA ARG A 286 5.33 -8.76 -15.13
C ARG A 286 4.78 -9.88 -16.03
N TYR A 287 3.76 -9.57 -16.82
CA TYR A 287 3.04 -10.54 -17.66
C TYR A 287 3.22 -10.27 -19.15
N ASN A 288 4.10 -9.33 -19.52
CA ASN A 288 4.33 -8.92 -20.90
C ASN A 288 3.03 -8.47 -21.60
N ARG A 289 2.19 -7.69 -20.93
CA ARG A 289 0.90 -7.25 -21.47
C ARG A 289 0.68 -5.75 -21.44
N VAL A 290 -0.18 -5.29 -22.33
CA VAL A 290 -0.81 -3.96 -22.27
C VAL A 290 -2.32 -4.14 -22.29
N VAL A 291 -3.00 -3.68 -21.24
CA VAL A 291 -4.46 -3.72 -21.16
C VAL A 291 -5.00 -2.37 -21.63
N LEU A 292 -5.89 -2.40 -22.62
CA LEU A 292 -6.64 -1.23 -23.07
C LEU A 292 -8.01 -1.22 -22.38
N TYR A 293 -8.33 -0.13 -21.72
CA TYR A 293 -9.63 0.12 -21.12
C TYR A 293 -10.40 1.18 -21.91
N ARG A 294 -11.66 0.90 -22.19
CA ARG A 294 -12.63 1.93 -22.58
C ARG A 294 -13.10 2.65 -21.32
N VAL A 295 -13.04 3.98 -21.35
CA VAL A 295 -13.48 4.87 -20.30
C VAL A 295 -14.88 5.34 -20.64
N THR A 296 -15.87 4.74 -20.00
CA THR A 296 -17.30 5.00 -20.27
C THR A 296 -17.68 6.43 -19.90
N GLU A 297 -18.85 6.89 -20.36
CA GLU A 297 -19.39 8.21 -19.96
C GLU A 297 -19.66 8.28 -18.44
N THR A 298 -19.98 7.15 -17.81
CA THR A 298 -20.17 7.00 -16.36
C THR A 298 -18.86 6.88 -15.58
N GLU A 299 -17.71 7.09 -16.24
CA GLU A 299 -16.36 7.07 -15.64
C GLU A 299 -15.94 5.70 -15.11
N GLN A 300 -16.43 4.64 -15.75
CA GLN A 300 -16.06 3.26 -15.46
C GLN A 300 -15.01 2.77 -16.47
N LEU A 301 -14.22 1.79 -16.04
CA LEU A 301 -13.21 1.12 -16.86
C LEU A 301 -13.74 -0.23 -17.33
N GLU A 302 -13.96 -0.35 -18.65
CA GLU A 302 -14.31 -1.61 -19.29
C GLU A 302 -13.11 -2.13 -20.09
N VAL A 303 -12.76 -3.40 -19.96
CA VAL A 303 -11.65 -3.98 -20.73
C VAL A 303 -12.03 -4.00 -22.20
N ALA A 304 -11.32 -3.22 -23.01
CA ALA A 304 -11.50 -3.19 -24.46
C ALA A 304 -10.62 -4.25 -25.15
N ARG A 305 -9.37 -4.40 -24.71
CA ARG A 305 -8.40 -5.36 -25.27
C ARG A 305 -7.34 -5.72 -24.23
N ASP A 306 -6.84 -6.95 -24.27
CA ASP A 306 -5.65 -7.37 -23.54
C ASP A 306 -4.59 -7.81 -24.56
N ILE A 307 -3.56 -6.99 -24.76
CA ILE A 307 -2.52 -7.19 -25.78
C ILE A 307 -1.36 -7.95 -25.16
N GLU A 308 -1.04 -9.12 -25.71
CA GLU A 308 0.14 -9.90 -25.33
C GLU A 308 1.35 -9.50 -26.18
N LEU A 309 2.50 -9.36 -25.52
CA LEU A 309 3.76 -8.92 -26.12
C LEU A 309 4.83 -9.99 -25.95
N GLU A 310 5.77 -10.05 -26.91
CA GLU A 310 6.94 -10.95 -26.85
C GLU A 310 8.04 -10.47 -25.88
N GLY A 311 7.79 -9.39 -25.15
CA GLY A 311 8.76 -8.82 -24.22
C GLY A 311 8.10 -7.95 -23.16
N LYS A 312 8.92 -7.44 -22.26
CA LYS A 312 8.49 -6.59 -21.16
C LYS A 312 8.16 -5.18 -21.66
N PRO A 313 6.91 -4.71 -21.62
CA PRO A 313 6.60 -3.31 -21.90
C PRO A 313 7.26 -2.40 -20.85
N VAL A 314 7.94 -1.35 -21.30
CA VAL A 314 8.68 -0.41 -20.43
C VAL A 314 8.08 0.99 -20.49
N ALA A 315 7.55 1.38 -21.64
CA ALA A 315 6.83 2.63 -21.85
C ALA A 315 5.63 2.43 -22.78
N VAL A 316 4.61 3.26 -22.58
CA VAL A 316 3.49 3.40 -23.50
C VAL A 316 3.25 4.89 -23.72
N TRP A 317 3.04 5.28 -24.97
CA TRP A 317 2.69 6.64 -25.36
C TRP A 317 1.57 6.61 -26.38
N THR A 318 0.83 7.70 -26.50
CA THR A 318 -0.36 7.78 -27.37
C THR A 318 -0.34 9.07 -28.18
N THR A 319 -0.84 8.97 -29.42
CA THR A 319 -1.21 10.10 -30.27
C THR A 319 -2.74 10.11 -30.41
N GLN A 320 -3.27 10.94 -31.31
CA GLN A 320 -4.71 11.00 -31.56
C GLN A 320 -5.26 9.69 -32.12
N ASP A 321 -4.48 8.97 -32.93
CA ASP A 321 -4.92 7.83 -33.73
C ASP A 321 -4.22 6.50 -33.40
N ARG A 322 -3.15 6.54 -32.58
CA ARG A 322 -2.28 5.37 -32.32
C ARG A 322 -1.77 5.33 -30.89
N LEU A 323 -1.30 4.16 -30.49
CA LEU A 323 -0.45 3.98 -29.31
C LEU A 323 0.89 3.35 -29.70
N TYR A 324 1.94 3.70 -28.95
CA TYR A 324 3.30 3.24 -29.15
C TYR A 324 3.75 2.52 -27.89
N VAL A 325 4.21 1.29 -28.02
CA VAL A 325 4.70 0.49 -26.88
C VAL A 325 6.17 0.20 -27.07
N LEU A 326 6.99 0.62 -26.10
CA LEU A 326 8.40 0.28 -26.02
C LEU A 326 8.56 -1.02 -25.23
N VAL A 327 9.30 -1.97 -25.80
CA VAL A 327 9.44 -3.32 -25.31
C VAL A 327 10.92 -3.68 -25.13
N ARG A 328 11.25 -4.22 -23.96
CA ARG A 328 12.55 -4.83 -23.66
C ARG A 328 12.44 -6.35 -23.82
N PRO A 329 13.46 -7.05 -24.36
CA PRO A 329 13.44 -8.51 -24.38
C PRO A 329 13.34 -9.09 -22.96
N SER A 330 12.78 -10.29 -22.84
CA SER A 330 12.60 -10.96 -21.54
C SER A 330 13.79 -11.87 -21.19
N GLY A 331 13.94 -12.18 -19.89
CA GLY A 331 14.95 -13.13 -19.42
C GLY A 331 16.38 -12.69 -19.75
N ASP A 332 17.21 -13.64 -20.19
CA ASP A 332 18.61 -13.39 -20.55
C ASP A 332 18.76 -12.67 -21.89
N GLU A 333 17.73 -12.71 -22.75
CA GLU A 333 17.77 -12.06 -24.07
C GLU A 333 17.97 -10.55 -23.97
N ARG A 334 17.53 -9.94 -22.85
CA ARG A 334 17.71 -8.50 -22.60
C ARG A 334 19.17 -8.07 -22.60
N HIS A 335 20.08 -9.00 -22.31
CA HIS A 335 21.52 -8.75 -22.27
C HIS A 335 22.20 -8.99 -23.61
N VAL A 336 21.52 -9.53 -24.62
CA VAL A 336 22.14 -9.87 -25.91
C VAL A 336 21.45 -9.25 -27.11
N LYS A 337 20.16 -8.91 -27.00
CA LYS A 337 19.36 -8.29 -28.06
C LYS A 337 18.98 -6.85 -27.70
N PRO A 338 18.90 -5.95 -28.68
CA PRO A 338 18.28 -4.65 -28.49
C PRO A 338 16.78 -4.81 -28.19
N GLY A 339 16.19 -3.78 -27.59
CA GLY A 339 14.73 -3.70 -27.53
C GLY A 339 14.12 -3.20 -28.83
N TRP A 340 12.81 -3.02 -28.82
CA TRP A 340 12.08 -2.51 -29.97
C TRP A 340 10.86 -1.74 -29.49
N TRP A 341 10.28 -0.94 -30.37
CA TRP A 341 8.95 -0.39 -30.16
C TRP A 341 8.04 -0.75 -31.33
N GLN A 342 6.74 -0.72 -31.07
CA GLN A 342 5.71 -1.04 -32.05
C GLN A 342 4.52 -0.11 -31.87
N ALA A 343 3.97 0.36 -33.00
CA ALA A 343 2.73 1.11 -33.02
C ALA A 343 1.53 0.14 -33.08
N PHE A 344 0.44 0.52 -32.45
CA PHE A 344 -0.85 -0.15 -32.54
C PHE A 344 -1.94 0.88 -32.81
N ASP A 345 -3.01 0.46 -33.48
CA ASP A 345 -4.22 1.27 -33.58
C ASP A 345 -4.95 1.31 -32.22
N LEU A 346 -6.00 2.12 -32.14
CA LEU A 346 -6.79 2.28 -30.91
C LEU A 346 -7.63 1.03 -30.56
N GLN A 347 -7.71 0.05 -31.46
CA GLN A 347 -8.33 -1.25 -31.22
C GLN A 347 -7.31 -2.26 -30.65
N GLY A 348 -6.01 -1.94 -30.70
CA GLY A 348 -4.91 -2.75 -30.20
C GLY A 348 -4.32 -3.69 -31.25
N GLU A 349 -4.57 -3.45 -32.54
CA GLU A 349 -3.95 -4.20 -33.63
C GLU A 349 -2.62 -3.56 -34.05
N PRO A 350 -1.58 -4.36 -34.32
CA PRO A 350 -0.26 -3.85 -34.64
C PRO A 350 -0.24 -3.12 -35.99
N ILE A 351 0.41 -1.96 -36.03
CA ILE A 351 0.63 -1.16 -37.25
C ILE A 351 2.08 -1.32 -37.69
N GLY A 352 2.28 -1.77 -38.94
CA GLY A 352 3.60 -1.91 -39.52
C GLY A 352 4.48 -2.95 -38.83
N THR A 353 5.79 -2.86 -39.08
CA THR A 353 6.79 -3.74 -38.47
C THR A 353 7.36 -3.14 -37.19
N ARG A 354 7.98 -3.99 -36.37
CA ARG A 354 8.71 -3.54 -35.17
C ARG A 354 9.92 -2.71 -35.58
N VAL A 355 10.14 -1.61 -34.86
CA VAL A 355 11.30 -0.74 -35.06
C VAL A 355 12.30 -1.01 -33.95
N THR A 356 13.54 -1.34 -34.32
CA THR A 356 14.61 -1.63 -33.37
C THR A 356 15.00 -0.37 -32.60
N ALA A 357 15.12 -0.51 -31.28
CA ALA A 357 15.62 0.51 -30.36
C ALA A 357 17.04 0.17 -29.89
N GLY A 358 17.62 0.98 -29.01
CA GLY A 358 18.91 0.69 -28.38
C GLY A 358 18.91 -0.49 -27.40
N MET A 359 20.11 -0.76 -26.85
CA MET A 359 20.31 -1.74 -25.78
C MET A 359 19.77 -1.18 -24.45
N TYR A 360 18.96 -1.99 -23.76
CA TYR A 360 18.25 -1.59 -22.54
C TYR A 360 17.46 -0.28 -22.74
N PRO A 361 16.34 -0.31 -23.50
CA PRO A 361 15.49 0.86 -23.62
C PRO A 361 14.68 1.09 -22.33
N ASP A 362 14.53 2.34 -21.91
CA ASP A 362 13.97 2.74 -20.61
C ASP A 362 12.72 3.63 -20.71
N ASP A 363 12.63 4.46 -21.75
CA ASP A 363 11.48 5.33 -21.95
C ASP A 363 11.27 5.67 -23.44
N LEU A 364 10.02 5.96 -23.81
CA LEU A 364 9.62 6.40 -25.15
C LEU A 364 8.59 7.50 -25.03
N ILE A 365 8.77 8.55 -25.82
CA ILE A 365 7.82 9.66 -25.95
C ILE A 365 7.68 10.06 -27.42
N VAL A 366 6.48 10.43 -27.84
CA VAL A 366 6.23 10.96 -29.19
C VAL A 366 5.98 12.46 -29.10
N THR A 367 6.49 13.20 -30.07
CA THR A 367 6.32 14.66 -30.14
C THR A 367 4.84 15.05 -30.28
N PRO A 368 4.44 16.25 -29.81
CA PRO A 368 3.04 16.69 -29.89
C PRO A 368 2.46 16.71 -31.31
N ASP A 369 3.29 16.93 -32.33
CA ASP A 369 2.90 16.88 -33.74
C ASP A 369 2.77 15.46 -34.30
N GLY A 370 3.16 14.43 -33.53
CA GLY A 370 3.09 13.03 -33.93
C GLY A 370 4.14 12.59 -34.94
N ARG A 371 5.12 13.43 -35.28
CA ARG A 371 6.09 13.18 -36.37
C ARG A 371 7.37 12.52 -35.92
N HIS A 372 7.75 12.63 -34.65
CA HIS A 372 8.99 12.05 -34.14
C HIS A 372 8.77 11.23 -32.88
N ALA A 373 9.42 10.07 -32.80
CA ALA A 373 9.53 9.28 -31.58
C ALA A 373 10.92 9.42 -30.98
N LEU A 374 11.00 9.68 -29.68
CA LEU A 374 12.24 9.80 -28.94
C LEU A 374 12.36 8.58 -28.02
N VAL A 375 13.44 7.82 -28.18
CA VAL A 375 13.70 6.60 -27.43
C VAL A 375 14.97 6.74 -26.62
N LEU A 376 14.84 6.46 -25.33
CA LEU A 376 15.94 6.55 -24.37
C LEU A 376 16.46 5.14 -24.07
N SER A 377 17.77 4.95 -24.18
CA SER A 377 18.42 3.65 -23.93
C SER A 377 19.63 3.79 -23.02
N SER A 378 19.72 2.95 -21.99
CA SER A 378 20.82 3.00 -21.02
C SER A 378 22.13 2.42 -21.52
N GLY A 379 22.11 1.46 -22.45
CA GLY A 379 23.34 0.88 -23.00
C GLY A 379 24.31 0.42 -21.90
N ARG A 380 25.54 0.96 -21.88
CA ARG A 380 26.54 0.66 -20.84
C ARG A 380 26.20 1.18 -19.43
N GLY A 381 25.26 2.11 -19.31
CA GLY A 381 24.76 2.64 -18.03
C GLY A 381 24.18 1.56 -17.11
N GLU A 382 23.69 0.46 -17.67
CA GLU A 382 23.19 -0.72 -16.94
C GLU A 382 24.33 -1.56 -16.29
N GLY A 383 25.59 -1.15 -16.47
CA GLY A 383 26.76 -1.76 -15.84
C GLY A 383 27.58 -2.70 -16.72
N ASP A 384 27.27 -2.81 -18.02
CA ASP A 384 28.07 -3.57 -18.99
C ASP A 384 28.90 -2.62 -19.88
N PRO A 385 30.20 -2.44 -19.60
CA PRO A 385 31.04 -1.46 -20.31
C PRO A 385 31.26 -1.79 -21.80
N LYS A 386 30.90 -3.01 -22.25
CA LYS A 386 31.02 -3.40 -23.68
C LYS A 386 29.86 -2.90 -24.53
N ARG A 387 28.84 -2.30 -23.93
CA ARG A 387 27.64 -1.83 -24.63
C ARG A 387 27.82 -0.43 -25.20
N PRO A 388 26.97 -0.03 -26.18
CA PRO A 388 26.94 1.34 -26.67
C PRO A 388 26.76 2.35 -25.55
N ALA A 389 27.18 3.60 -25.80
CA ALA A 389 26.90 4.71 -24.91
C ALA A 389 25.39 4.81 -24.60
N PRO A 390 25.00 5.23 -23.39
CA PRO A 390 23.63 5.63 -23.15
C PRO A 390 23.25 6.75 -24.11
N ALA A 391 22.07 6.69 -24.71
CA ALA A 391 21.71 7.58 -25.79
C ALA A 391 20.22 7.90 -25.83
N LEU A 392 19.93 9.07 -26.40
CA LEU A 392 18.63 9.49 -26.89
C LEU A 392 18.64 9.38 -28.43
N GLU A 393 17.78 8.52 -28.97
CA GLU A 393 17.59 8.33 -30.41
C GLU A 393 16.26 8.96 -30.84
N ILE A 394 16.28 9.72 -31.94
CA ILE A 394 15.11 10.40 -32.51
C ILE A 394 14.77 9.71 -33.83
N PHE A 395 13.56 9.20 -33.92
CA PHE A 395 13.02 8.50 -35.07
C PHE A 395 12.02 9.38 -35.81
N ASP A 396 12.14 9.45 -37.14
CA ASP A 396 11.11 10.01 -38.01
C ASP A 396 10.00 8.98 -38.23
N LEU A 397 8.78 9.35 -37.83
CA LEU A 397 7.58 8.52 -37.94
C LEU A 397 6.87 8.65 -39.29
N ASP A 398 7.23 9.64 -40.11
CA ASP A 398 6.75 9.75 -41.49
C ASP A 398 7.47 8.75 -42.41
N ALA A 399 8.66 8.29 -42.03
CA ALA A 399 9.41 7.25 -42.71
C ALA A 399 8.83 5.84 -42.45
N THR A 400 8.81 4.98 -43.47
CA THR A 400 8.35 3.59 -43.36
C THR A 400 9.41 2.61 -43.87
N PRO A 401 10.05 1.80 -43.00
CA PRO A 401 9.96 1.85 -41.53
C PRO A 401 10.58 3.14 -40.97
N ALA A 402 10.22 3.48 -39.73
CA ALA A 402 10.76 4.66 -39.06
C ALA A 402 12.30 4.59 -38.98
N GLN A 403 12.96 5.72 -39.25
CA GLN A 403 14.42 5.81 -39.31
C GLN A 403 14.96 6.76 -38.26
N VAL A 404 16.15 6.46 -37.74
CA VAL A 404 16.87 7.36 -36.83
C VAL A 404 17.34 8.58 -37.61
N VAL A 405 16.84 9.76 -37.25
CA VAL A 405 17.24 11.04 -37.85
C VAL A 405 18.21 11.82 -36.96
N GLY A 406 18.19 11.57 -35.65
CA GLY A 406 19.08 12.24 -34.70
C GLY A 406 19.48 11.34 -33.54
N ARG A 407 20.65 11.62 -32.96
CA ARG A 407 21.18 10.88 -31.81
C ARG A 407 21.97 11.83 -30.90
N LEU A 408 21.74 11.74 -29.59
CA LEU A 408 22.52 12.40 -28.55
C LEU A 408 23.05 11.35 -27.57
N GLU A 409 24.36 11.31 -27.34
CA GLU A 409 24.99 10.38 -26.40
C GLU A 409 25.26 11.04 -25.03
N PHE A 410 25.11 10.25 -23.96
CA PHE A 410 25.39 10.64 -22.59
C PHE A 410 26.68 9.96 -22.11
N ASP A 411 27.82 10.62 -22.31
CA ASP A 411 29.14 9.99 -22.16
C ASP A 411 29.84 10.21 -20.82
N GLN A 412 29.19 10.83 -19.83
CA GLN A 412 29.85 11.02 -18.53
C GLN A 412 29.85 9.72 -17.70
N PRO A 413 30.90 9.50 -16.88
CA PRO A 413 30.94 8.35 -15.99
C PRO A 413 29.70 8.27 -15.08
N GLY A 414 29.02 7.13 -15.10
CA GLY A 414 27.81 6.91 -14.31
C GLY A 414 26.51 7.41 -14.96
N ASP A 415 26.54 7.97 -16.17
CA ASP A 415 25.30 8.30 -16.88
C ASP A 415 24.46 7.05 -17.14
N ASP A 416 23.23 7.07 -16.62
CA ASP A 416 22.23 6.00 -16.76
C ASP A 416 20.84 6.65 -16.94
N PRO A 417 20.40 6.85 -18.19
CA PRO A 417 19.19 7.58 -18.51
C PRO A 417 17.92 6.74 -18.28
N ALA A 418 16.94 7.27 -17.55
CA ALA A 418 15.79 6.47 -17.11
C ALA A 418 14.41 7.04 -17.43
N ARG A 419 14.31 8.35 -17.67
CA ARG A 419 13.06 9.05 -18.00
C ARG A 419 13.32 10.20 -18.94
N ILE A 420 12.37 10.44 -19.85
CA ILE A 420 12.34 11.62 -20.71
C ILE A 420 11.00 12.34 -20.56
N LYS A 421 11.03 13.67 -20.55
CA LYS A 421 9.84 14.53 -20.63
C LYS A 421 10.08 15.56 -21.73
N LEU A 422 9.04 15.86 -22.51
CA LEU A 422 9.07 16.91 -23.52
C LEU A 422 8.46 18.20 -22.95
N SER A 423 8.92 19.33 -23.46
CA SER A 423 8.22 20.59 -23.28
C SER A 423 6.88 20.58 -24.02
N ALA A 424 5.97 21.49 -23.66
CA ALA A 424 4.65 21.58 -24.28
C ALA A 424 4.72 21.82 -25.79
N ARG A 425 5.72 22.56 -26.28
CA ARG A 425 5.98 22.74 -27.73
C ARG A 425 6.76 21.60 -28.37
N GLY A 426 7.38 20.73 -27.57
CA GLY A 426 8.21 19.62 -28.04
C GLY A 426 9.63 20.00 -28.47
N ASN A 427 9.99 21.28 -28.46
CA ASN A 427 11.33 21.75 -28.88
C ASN A 427 12.42 21.59 -27.80
N HIS A 428 12.06 21.18 -26.58
CA HIS A 428 13.01 20.86 -25.53
C HIS A 428 12.66 19.54 -24.86
N ALA A 429 13.67 18.84 -24.35
CA ALA A 429 13.49 17.68 -23.48
C ALA A 429 14.29 17.80 -22.19
N ALA A 430 13.81 17.13 -21.17
CA ALA A 430 14.55 16.87 -19.94
C ALA A 430 14.69 15.37 -19.74
N VAL A 431 15.93 14.93 -19.52
CA VAL A 431 16.30 13.53 -19.34
C VAL A 431 16.84 13.33 -17.93
N THR A 432 16.26 12.40 -17.19
CA THR A 432 16.72 12.01 -15.84
C THR A 432 17.83 10.97 -15.96
N LEU A 433 19.03 11.29 -15.46
CA LEU A 433 20.21 10.43 -15.41
C LEU A 433 20.42 9.93 -13.97
N LEU A 434 20.05 8.67 -13.69
CA LEU A 434 20.01 8.14 -12.33
C LEU A 434 21.39 7.85 -11.74
N GLY A 435 22.25 7.20 -12.51
CA GLY A 435 23.56 6.77 -12.02
C GLY A 435 24.45 7.96 -11.64
N SER A 436 24.36 9.07 -12.39
CA SER A 436 25.06 10.33 -12.11
C SER A 436 24.24 11.28 -11.23
N ASN A 437 23.00 10.94 -10.87
CA ASN A 437 22.06 11.76 -10.13
C ASN A 437 21.91 13.18 -10.73
N GLN A 438 21.74 13.26 -12.05
CA GLN A 438 21.65 14.49 -12.83
C GLN A 438 20.38 14.56 -13.68
N MET A 439 20.00 15.78 -14.06
CA MET A 439 19.02 16.07 -15.09
C MET A 439 19.72 16.76 -16.25
N ALA A 440 19.52 16.25 -17.45
CA ALA A 440 20.06 16.81 -18.69
C ALA A 440 18.95 17.54 -19.45
N ALA A 441 19.17 18.81 -19.78
CA ALA A 441 18.30 19.58 -20.67
C ALA A 441 18.80 19.49 -22.10
N VAL A 442 17.91 19.16 -23.04
CA VAL A 442 18.22 18.89 -24.44
C VAL A 442 17.43 19.84 -25.33
N ASP A 443 18.11 20.48 -26.26
CA ASP A 443 17.54 21.25 -27.36
C ASP A 443 17.14 20.30 -28.48
N LEU A 444 15.88 20.40 -28.90
CA LEU A 444 15.27 19.63 -29.98
C LEU A 444 14.78 20.53 -31.11
N ALA A 445 15.20 21.80 -31.17
CA ALA A 445 14.86 22.70 -32.28
C ALA A 445 15.37 22.17 -33.63
N ASN A 446 16.46 21.40 -33.63
CA ASN A 446 16.92 20.62 -34.79
C ASN A 446 16.98 19.13 -34.44
N TRP A 447 15.99 18.37 -34.90
CA TRP A 447 15.84 16.93 -34.65
C TRP A 447 17.00 16.08 -35.18
N GLU A 448 17.71 16.53 -36.22
CA GLU A 448 18.86 15.81 -36.76
C GLU A 448 20.11 15.98 -35.89
N LYS A 449 20.16 17.07 -35.12
CA LYS A 449 21.29 17.45 -34.27
C LYS A 449 20.81 17.90 -32.90
N PRO A 450 20.22 16.98 -32.10
CA PRO A 450 19.86 17.30 -30.72
C PRO A 450 21.10 17.72 -29.92
N VAL A 451 20.98 18.78 -29.12
CA VAL A 451 22.12 19.34 -28.38
C VAL A 451 21.84 19.30 -26.89
N LEU A 452 22.80 18.81 -26.10
CA LEU A 452 22.76 18.96 -24.65
C LEU A 452 23.01 20.43 -24.27
N ILE A 453 22.01 21.09 -23.70
CA ILE A 453 22.08 22.50 -23.27
C ILE A 453 22.82 22.63 -21.95
N SER A 454 22.38 21.86 -20.95
CA SER A 454 22.91 21.96 -19.60
C SER A 454 22.65 20.69 -18.78
N ARG A 455 23.39 20.56 -17.69
CA ARG A 455 23.18 19.53 -16.67
C ARG A 455 22.98 20.20 -15.31
N SER A 456 22.05 19.68 -14.53
CA SER A 456 21.85 20.08 -13.14
C SER A 456 21.82 18.86 -12.24
N SER A 457 22.26 18.99 -11.00
CA SER A 457 22.11 17.91 -10.02
C SER A 457 20.61 17.68 -9.77
N LEU A 458 20.17 16.43 -9.76
CA LEU A 458 18.88 16.08 -9.17
C LEU A 458 18.96 16.46 -7.70
N GLN A 459 18.36 17.59 -7.33
CA GLN A 459 18.27 17.98 -5.93
C GLN A 459 17.55 16.85 -5.17
N LYS A 460 17.95 16.60 -3.92
CA LYS A 460 17.17 15.80 -2.96
C LYS A 460 15.88 16.55 -2.55
N SER A 461 15.19 17.17 -3.51
CA SER A 461 13.87 17.75 -3.33
C SER A 461 12.86 16.62 -3.21
N GLU A 462 11.84 16.83 -2.40
CA GLU A 462 10.70 15.91 -2.32
C GLU A 462 9.72 16.14 -3.48
N ALA A 463 9.76 17.30 -4.16
CA ALA A 463 8.75 17.73 -5.13
C ALA A 463 9.24 17.73 -6.60
N PRO A 464 8.37 17.44 -7.59
CA PRO A 464 8.68 17.56 -9.01
C PRO A 464 9.16 18.96 -9.40
N HIS A 465 10.02 19.05 -10.42
CA HIS A 465 10.51 20.31 -10.94
C HIS A 465 9.70 20.70 -12.20
N LEU A 466 9.04 21.86 -12.16
CA LEU A 466 8.33 22.42 -13.31
C LEU A 466 9.08 23.69 -13.71
N SER A 467 9.60 23.72 -14.94
CA SER A 467 10.25 24.88 -15.51
C SER A 467 9.29 25.50 -16.52
N GLU A 468 9.08 26.82 -16.43
CA GLU A 468 8.15 27.56 -17.29
C GLU A 468 8.83 28.83 -17.82
N THR A 469 8.68 29.06 -19.12
CA THR A 469 8.95 30.34 -19.77
C THR A 469 7.61 30.98 -20.14
N ASP A 470 7.63 32.19 -20.71
CA ASP A 470 6.39 32.85 -21.17
C ASP A 470 5.67 32.06 -22.27
N ASP A 471 6.40 31.17 -22.95
CA ASP A 471 5.98 30.50 -24.18
C ASP A 471 5.94 28.97 -24.10
N ASP A 472 6.59 28.35 -23.10
CA ASP A 472 6.76 26.90 -23.01
C ASP A 472 6.91 26.41 -21.56
N SER A 473 6.63 25.13 -21.31
CA SER A 473 6.78 24.54 -19.99
C SER A 473 7.17 23.07 -20.04
N ILE A 474 7.89 22.61 -19.01
CA ILE A 474 8.30 21.22 -18.86
C ILE A 474 8.21 20.76 -17.40
N LEU A 475 7.46 19.68 -17.17
CA LEU A 475 7.35 19.03 -15.87
C LEU A 475 8.26 17.81 -15.82
N THR A 476 9.16 17.81 -14.85
CA THR A 476 10.14 16.74 -14.65
C THR A 476 9.97 16.12 -13.28
N ALA A 477 9.93 14.80 -13.25
CA ALA A 477 9.95 14.06 -12.02
C ALA A 477 11.39 13.66 -11.66
N ILE A 478 11.69 13.59 -10.37
CA ILE A 478 13.08 13.49 -9.89
C ILE A 478 13.66 12.07 -10.11
N THR A 479 12.84 11.02 -10.05
CA THR A 479 13.26 9.62 -10.18
C THR A 479 12.18 8.79 -10.89
N PRO A 480 12.48 7.63 -11.50
CA PRO A 480 11.50 6.77 -12.19
C PRO A 480 10.28 6.38 -11.37
N ASP A 481 10.46 6.21 -10.06
CA ASP A 481 9.42 5.84 -9.11
C ASP A 481 8.63 7.05 -8.59
N ARG A 482 9.02 8.26 -9.00
CA ARG A 482 8.27 9.49 -8.84
C ARG A 482 7.72 9.83 -10.21
N ASP A 483 6.43 9.70 -10.41
CA ASP A 483 5.77 10.25 -11.59
C ASP A 483 4.97 11.48 -11.17
N ALA A 484 4.76 12.39 -12.11
CA ALA A 484 4.02 13.61 -11.85
C ALA A 484 3.25 14.05 -13.09
N VAL A 485 2.05 14.57 -12.86
CA VAL A 485 1.19 15.16 -13.89
C VAL A 485 0.70 16.53 -13.44
N VAL A 486 0.52 17.43 -14.41
CA VAL A 486 -0.12 18.73 -14.18
C VAL A 486 -1.63 18.57 -14.33
N ILE A 487 -2.37 18.98 -13.31
CA ILE A 487 -3.83 19.16 -13.34
C ILE A 487 -4.06 20.66 -13.58
N PRO A 488 -4.46 21.07 -14.79
CA PRO A 488 -4.56 22.48 -15.17
C PRO A 488 -5.72 23.18 -14.47
N TRP A 489 -5.53 24.47 -14.19
CA TRP A 489 -6.58 25.36 -13.67
C TRP A 489 -7.52 25.84 -14.77
N PRO A 490 -8.86 25.77 -14.57
CA PRO A 490 -9.78 26.24 -15.59
C PRO A 490 -9.71 27.76 -15.71
N LYS A 491 -9.39 28.18 -16.95
CA LYS A 491 -9.43 29.52 -17.55
C LYS A 491 -10.38 30.51 -16.85
N THR A 492 -9.80 31.44 -16.11
CA THR A 492 -10.21 32.85 -16.04
C THR A 492 -9.00 33.66 -15.58
N VAL A 493 -8.44 34.46 -16.50
CA VAL A 493 -7.67 35.70 -16.29
C VAL A 493 -6.40 35.63 -15.41
N ALA A 494 -5.25 35.68 -16.09
CA ALA A 494 -4.00 36.32 -15.69
C ALA A 494 -3.09 35.74 -14.57
N GLU A 495 -3.40 34.62 -13.91
CA GLU A 495 -2.43 33.97 -13.00
C GLU A 495 -2.19 32.49 -13.35
N ARG A 496 -0.92 32.10 -13.42
CA ARG A 496 -0.40 30.75 -13.71
C ARG A 496 -0.83 29.75 -12.62
N GLY A 497 -2.09 29.31 -12.61
CA GLY A 497 -2.63 28.36 -11.63
C GLY A 497 -2.65 26.91 -12.10
N GLY A 498 -2.40 25.96 -11.20
CA GLY A 498 -2.49 24.51 -11.45
C GLY A 498 -2.09 23.67 -10.23
N CYS A 499 -2.46 22.39 -10.22
CA CYS A 499 -2.06 21.44 -9.18
C CYS A 499 -1.16 20.36 -9.79
N LEU A 500 0.00 20.12 -9.21
CA LEU A 500 0.85 18.98 -9.51
C LEU A 500 0.39 17.79 -8.68
N ALA A 501 -0.04 16.71 -9.34
CA ALA A 501 -0.22 15.43 -8.67
C ALA A 501 1.02 14.58 -8.87
N CYS A 502 1.63 14.14 -7.77
CA CYS A 502 2.89 13.41 -7.81
C CYS A 502 2.92 12.20 -6.90
N ILE A 503 3.71 11.22 -7.31
CA ILE A 503 4.05 10.04 -6.53
C ILE A 503 5.33 10.34 -5.74
N LEU A 504 5.29 10.18 -4.42
CA LEU A 504 6.48 10.24 -3.58
C LEU A 504 7.02 8.82 -3.29
N PRO A 505 8.34 8.66 -3.09
CA PRO A 505 8.92 7.34 -2.80
C PRO A 505 8.33 6.73 -1.54
N GLY A 506 7.88 5.48 -1.65
CA GLY A 506 7.31 4.74 -0.51
C GLY A 506 5.91 5.21 -0.08
N SER A 507 5.32 6.22 -0.73
CA SER A 507 3.97 6.68 -0.42
C SER A 507 2.88 5.72 -0.91
N THR A 508 1.71 5.75 -0.27
CA THR A 508 0.54 4.92 -0.57
C THR A 508 -0.59 5.75 -1.18
N GLY A 509 -0.25 6.86 -1.83
CA GLY A 509 -1.21 7.85 -2.30
C GLY A 509 -0.54 8.93 -3.15
N LEU A 510 -1.30 9.95 -3.51
CA LEU A 510 -0.82 11.07 -4.31
C LEU A 510 -0.55 12.27 -3.43
N THR A 511 0.58 12.92 -3.65
CA THR A 511 0.85 14.24 -3.07
C THR A 511 0.42 15.30 -4.07
N LEU A 512 -0.26 16.32 -3.58
CA LEU A 512 -0.83 17.39 -4.39
C LEU A 512 -0.14 18.68 -3.98
N ILE A 513 0.46 19.36 -4.95
CA ILE A 513 1.30 20.54 -4.74
C ILE A 513 0.82 21.65 -5.66
N ASP A 514 0.78 22.88 -5.17
CA ASP A 514 0.48 24.05 -5.97
C ASP A 514 1.60 24.29 -6.99
N ALA A 515 1.26 24.38 -8.27
CA ALA A 515 2.25 24.45 -9.34
C ALA A 515 3.08 25.75 -9.27
N ALA A 516 2.47 26.87 -8.88
CA ALA A 516 3.12 28.18 -8.81
C ALA A 516 3.93 28.36 -7.52
N THR A 517 3.29 28.15 -6.37
CA THR A 517 3.86 28.43 -5.05
C THR A 517 4.68 27.26 -4.49
N ARG A 518 4.57 26.06 -5.07
CA ARG A 518 5.19 24.81 -4.59
C ARG A 518 4.77 24.40 -3.18
N ARG A 519 3.67 24.95 -2.68
CA ARG A 519 3.12 24.59 -1.38
C ARG A 519 2.35 23.27 -1.48
N LEU A 520 2.48 22.43 -0.45
CA LEU A 520 1.65 21.24 -0.30
C LEU A 520 0.18 21.65 -0.18
N LEU A 521 -0.65 21.17 -1.10
CA LEU A 521 -2.10 21.36 -1.09
C LEU A 521 -2.80 20.25 -0.30
N GLY A 522 -2.31 19.00 -0.42
CA GLY A 522 -2.85 17.89 0.33
C GLY A 522 -2.33 16.52 -0.11
N HIS A 523 -2.88 15.48 0.48
CA HIS A 523 -2.57 14.10 0.15
C HIS A 523 -3.84 13.33 -0.19
N PHE A 524 -3.89 12.71 -1.36
CA PHE A 524 -5.01 11.87 -1.79
C PHE A 524 -4.68 10.40 -1.50
N PRO A 525 -5.35 9.75 -0.54
CA PRO A 525 -5.04 8.36 -0.19
C PRO A 525 -5.55 7.40 -1.27
N LEU A 526 -4.69 6.50 -1.73
CA LEU A 526 -5.06 5.37 -2.57
C LEU A 526 -5.22 4.13 -1.68
N ARG A 527 -6.26 3.35 -1.92
CA ARG A 527 -6.53 2.11 -1.17
C ARG A 527 -6.30 0.91 -2.09
N ALA A 528 -6.05 -0.27 -1.55
CA ALA A 528 -5.87 -1.45 -2.40
C ALA A 528 -7.16 -1.85 -3.17
N GLY A 529 -7.01 -2.47 -4.34
CA GLY A 529 -8.12 -3.00 -5.18
C GLY A 529 -9.03 -4.01 -4.46
N SER A 530 -10.19 -4.31 -5.06
CA SER A 530 -11.29 -5.10 -4.49
C SER A 530 -10.95 -6.53 -4.02
N LEU A 531 -9.78 -7.07 -4.36
CA LEU A 531 -9.27 -8.35 -3.84
C LEU A 531 -7.80 -8.30 -3.39
N ASN A 532 -7.16 -7.12 -3.31
CA ASN A 532 -5.68 -7.02 -3.27
C ASN A 532 -5.12 -6.81 -1.85
N LEU A 533 -4.63 -7.89 -1.22
CA LEU A 533 -4.15 -7.99 0.17
C LEU A 533 -2.80 -7.27 0.47
N GLY A 534 -2.53 -6.11 -0.14
CA GLY A 534 -1.25 -5.38 -0.04
C GLY A 534 -1.36 -3.88 -0.31
N VAL A 535 -0.27 -3.12 -0.11
CA VAL A 535 -0.23 -1.65 -0.27
C VAL A 535 -0.55 -1.21 -1.71
N ALA A 536 -1.42 -0.21 -1.87
CA ALA A 536 -1.53 0.57 -3.10
C ALA A 536 -0.35 1.53 -3.24
N ARG A 537 0.81 1.01 -3.66
CA ARG A 537 1.94 1.85 -4.05
C ARG A 537 1.71 2.34 -5.48
N PRO A 538 1.48 3.63 -5.72
CA PRO A 538 1.32 4.14 -7.07
C PRO A 538 2.64 4.03 -7.83
N MET A 539 2.55 3.74 -9.13
CA MET A 539 3.69 3.48 -10.01
C MET A 539 3.75 4.41 -11.22
N GLY A 540 2.59 4.84 -11.72
CA GLY A 540 2.48 5.74 -12.85
C GLY A 540 1.18 6.53 -12.83
N LEU A 541 1.20 7.69 -13.48
CA LEU A 541 0.09 8.62 -13.55
C LEU A 541 -0.21 8.98 -15.01
N ALA A 542 -1.49 9.15 -15.33
CA ALA A 542 -1.91 9.79 -16.56
C ALA A 542 -3.11 10.68 -16.28
N PHE A 543 -3.14 11.87 -16.88
CA PHE A 543 -4.26 12.80 -16.71
C PHE A 543 -4.90 13.10 -18.06
N SER A 544 -6.22 13.02 -18.13
CA SER A 544 -7.02 13.46 -19.28
C SER A 544 -7.66 14.82 -18.97
N PRO A 545 -7.18 15.92 -19.57
CA PRO A 545 -7.80 17.24 -19.39
C PRO A 545 -9.23 17.30 -19.91
N GLU A 546 -9.53 16.60 -21.00
CA GLU A 546 -10.84 16.58 -21.65
C GLU A 546 -11.91 15.92 -20.77
N ARG A 547 -11.55 14.82 -20.10
CA ARG A 547 -12.45 14.11 -19.19
C ARG A 547 -12.37 14.60 -17.74
N GLY A 548 -11.33 15.37 -17.39
CA GLY A 548 -11.03 15.72 -16.01
C GLY A 548 -10.77 14.50 -15.15
N LEU A 549 -10.05 13.50 -15.69
CA LEU A 549 -9.79 12.22 -15.04
C LEU A 549 -8.29 12.00 -14.85
N LEU A 550 -7.90 11.67 -13.62
CA LEU A 550 -6.56 11.21 -13.27
C LEU A 550 -6.60 9.69 -13.08
N ALA A 551 -5.84 8.97 -13.92
CA ALA A 551 -5.60 7.56 -13.77
C ALA A 551 -4.33 7.32 -12.96
N VAL A 552 -4.39 6.36 -12.03
CA VAL A 552 -3.24 5.92 -11.22
C VAL A 552 -3.07 4.41 -11.30
N ALA A 553 -1.90 3.97 -11.73
CA ALA A 553 -1.51 2.57 -11.74
C ALA A 553 -0.81 2.23 -10.42
N THR A 554 -1.05 1.03 -9.88
CA THR A 554 -0.44 0.59 -8.62
C THR A 554 0.42 -0.66 -8.80
N ARG A 555 1.41 -0.81 -7.94
CA ARG A 555 2.28 -1.99 -7.91
C ARG A 555 1.51 -3.30 -7.72
N SER A 556 0.34 -3.24 -7.08
CA SER A 556 -0.50 -4.41 -6.83
C SER A 556 -1.28 -4.84 -8.08
N GLY A 557 -1.30 -4.04 -9.15
CA GLY A 557 -2.03 -4.33 -10.39
C GLY A 557 -3.44 -3.76 -10.40
N SER A 558 -3.70 -2.68 -9.66
CA SER A 558 -4.96 -1.94 -9.77
C SER A 558 -4.77 -0.65 -10.57
N VAL A 559 -5.88 -0.18 -11.14
CA VAL A 559 -6.03 1.14 -11.75
C VAL A 559 -7.12 1.89 -11.00
N HIS A 560 -6.81 3.12 -10.61
CA HIS A 560 -7.72 4.03 -9.93
C HIS A 560 -8.04 5.17 -10.88
N LEU A 561 -9.34 5.44 -11.08
CA LEU A 561 -9.77 6.67 -11.73
C LEU A 561 -10.22 7.66 -10.66
N ILE A 562 -9.62 8.85 -10.70
CA ILE A 562 -9.93 9.96 -9.82
C ILE A 562 -10.50 11.08 -10.68
N ALA A 563 -11.76 11.42 -10.47
CA ALA A 563 -12.36 12.59 -11.07
C ALA A 563 -11.85 13.86 -10.40
N VAL A 564 -11.43 14.80 -11.23
CA VAL A 564 -11.04 16.15 -10.81
C VAL A 564 -12.17 17.09 -11.22
N ARG A 565 -12.96 17.55 -10.25
CA ARG A 565 -14.14 18.40 -10.49
C ARG A 565 -13.91 19.82 -10.00
N ASN A 566 -14.31 20.81 -10.79
CA ASN A 566 -14.30 22.20 -10.35
C ASN A 566 -15.54 22.50 -9.51
N ARG A 567 -15.34 22.82 -8.23
CA ARG A 567 -16.37 23.14 -7.25
C ARG A 567 -17.15 24.42 -7.61
N LEU A 568 -16.50 25.43 -8.18
CA LEU A 568 -17.15 26.71 -8.55
C LEU A 568 -18.22 26.53 -9.64
N LYS A 569 -18.00 25.62 -10.59
CA LYS A 569 -19.03 25.26 -11.60
C LYS A 569 -20.19 24.46 -11.01
N ASN A 570 -19.96 23.69 -9.94
CA ASN A 570 -21.00 22.91 -9.28
C ASN A 570 -21.90 23.74 -8.35
N ILE A 571 -21.38 24.85 -7.78
CA ILE A 571 -22.18 25.78 -6.98
C ILE A 571 -23.30 26.42 -7.83
N ASN A 572 -23.00 26.84 -9.06
CA ASN A 572 -24.01 27.43 -9.97
C ASN A 572 -25.08 26.43 -10.44
N LYS A 573 -24.79 25.12 -10.45
CA LYS A 573 -25.79 24.08 -10.76
C LYS A 573 -26.73 23.82 -9.58
N HIS A 574 -26.23 23.87 -8.35
CA HIS A 574 -27.08 23.68 -7.17
C HIS A 574 -27.96 24.89 -6.85
N GLU A 575 -27.55 26.11 -7.19
CA GLU A 575 -28.42 27.30 -7.08
C GLU A 575 -29.50 27.34 -8.19
N GLN A 576 -29.21 26.88 -9.41
CA GLN A 576 -30.24 26.81 -10.47
C GLN A 576 -31.34 25.78 -10.19
N VAL A 577 -31.03 24.69 -9.47
CA VAL A 577 -32.06 23.71 -9.05
C VAL A 577 -32.87 24.21 -7.85
N ALA A 578 -32.34 25.17 -7.06
CA ALA A 578 -33.06 25.75 -5.93
C ALA A 578 -34.03 26.89 -6.32
N VAL A 579 -33.93 27.45 -7.53
CA VAL A 579 -34.78 28.57 -8.00
C VAL A 579 -35.98 28.09 -8.85
N SER A 580 -36.03 26.83 -9.28
CA SER A 580 -37.19 26.25 -9.99
C SER A 580 -38.08 25.39 -9.08
N GLY A 581 -38.64 26.00 -8.04
CA GLY A 581 -39.79 25.47 -7.28
C GLY A 581 -41.10 26.09 -7.78
N PRO A 582 -42.25 25.39 -7.71
CA PRO A 582 -43.42 25.68 -8.52
C PRO A 582 -44.09 27.01 -8.15
N GLU A 583 -44.42 27.80 -9.19
CA GLU A 583 -45.32 28.95 -9.11
C GLU A 583 -46.62 28.58 -8.39
N ASN A 584 -46.94 29.37 -7.38
CA ASN A 584 -48.18 29.31 -6.62
C ASN A 584 -49.40 29.44 -7.55
N ARG A 585 -50.32 28.49 -7.43
CA ARG A 585 -51.72 28.66 -7.83
C ARG A 585 -52.36 29.77 -6.99
N ARG A 586 -52.96 30.75 -7.67
CA ARG A 586 -54.20 31.41 -7.23
C ARG A 586 -55.21 31.32 -8.35
#